data_AF-A0A1G3A167-F1
#
_entry.id   AF-A0A1G3A167-F1
#
_cell.length_a   1.000
_cell.length_b   1.000
_cell.length_c   1.000
_cell.angle_alpha   90.00
_cell.angle_beta   90.00
_cell.angle_gamma   90.00
#
_symmetry.space_group_name_H-M   'P 1'
#
loop_
_entity.id
_entity.type
_entity.pdbx_description
1 polymer ?
#
loop_
_entity_poly.entity_id
_entity_poly.type
_entity_poly.pdbx_seq_one_letter_code
_entity_poly.pdbx_strand_id
1 'polypeptide(L)'
;MKRKQHSAFFVVKPEILTVYASVAGPRTWRSLKLAVDTGATYTMLPPDILMDVGYYPARAATYLELSTASGIVIAPLLEIGEIKSLGLSVKNIKVVAHRLPPESPVEGLLGLDFLVHFGPFQDFHRSLQSYSAGH
;
A
#
# COMPACT_ATOMS: atom_id res chain seq x y z
N MET A 1 39.19 -13.42 -29.14
CA MET A 1 37.73 -13.63 -29.20
C MET A 1 37.07 -12.79 -28.10
N LYS A 2 36.50 -11.63 -28.42
CA LYS A 2 35.90 -10.70 -27.44
C LYS A 2 34.44 -11.09 -27.19
N ARG A 3 34.09 -11.44 -25.94
CA ARG A 3 32.69 -11.60 -25.51
C ARG A 3 31.99 -10.25 -25.60
N LYS A 4 30.97 -10.14 -26.44
CA LYS A 4 30.04 -9.01 -26.41
C LYS A 4 29.26 -9.08 -25.09
N GLN A 5 29.57 -8.20 -24.15
CA GLN A 5 28.66 -7.91 -23.05
C GLN A 5 27.45 -7.21 -23.64
N HIS A 6 26.33 -7.92 -23.73
CA HIS A 6 25.04 -7.29 -23.90
C HIS A 6 24.62 -6.80 -22.52
N SER A 7 24.92 -5.54 -22.20
CA SER A 7 24.20 -4.82 -21.14
C SER A 7 22.77 -4.64 -21.63
N ALA A 8 21.91 -5.60 -21.32
CA ALA A 8 20.47 -5.41 -21.43
C ALA A 8 20.11 -4.31 -20.43
N PHE A 9 20.00 -3.07 -20.92
CA PHE A 9 19.28 -2.04 -20.21
C PHE A 9 17.85 -2.53 -20.07
N PHE A 10 17.52 -3.08 -18.91
CA PHE A 10 16.14 -3.27 -18.51
C PHE A 10 15.52 -1.88 -18.38
N VAL A 11 14.95 -1.39 -19.47
CA VAL A 11 14.06 -0.24 -19.44
C VAL A 11 12.76 -0.75 -18.82
N VAL A 12 12.66 -0.65 -17.50
CA VAL A 12 11.38 -0.82 -16.81
C VAL A 12 10.50 0.32 -17.30
N LYS A 13 9.48 0.03 -18.10
CA LYS A 13 8.41 1.01 -18.33
C LYS A 13 7.85 1.37 -16.95
N PRO A 14 7.69 2.66 -16.61
CA PRO A 14 7.13 3.03 -15.32
C PRO A 14 5.64 2.66 -15.30
N GLU A 15 5.36 1.41 -14.99
CA GLU A 15 4.04 0.91 -14.67
C GLU A 15 3.90 0.94 -13.14
N ILE A 16 2.70 1.26 -12.67
CA ILE A 16 2.38 1.20 -11.25
C ILE A 16 2.55 -0.25 -10.79
N LEU A 17 3.34 -0.48 -9.74
CA LEU A 17 3.46 -1.81 -9.14
C LEU A 17 2.18 -2.12 -8.39
N THR A 18 1.45 -3.15 -8.82
CA THR A 18 0.15 -3.51 -8.24
C THR A 18 0.14 -4.89 -7.61
N VAL A 19 -0.64 -5.03 -6.54
CA VAL A 19 -0.89 -6.30 -5.85
C VAL A 19 -2.37 -6.46 -5.57
N TYR A 20 -2.84 -7.69 -5.45
CA TYR A 20 -4.15 -7.96 -4.87
C TYR A 20 -4.02 -8.07 -3.35
N ALA A 21 -4.93 -7.44 -2.63
CA ALA A 21 -5.06 -7.56 -1.19
C ALA A 21 -6.48 -8.02 -0.83
N SER A 22 -6.58 -8.97 0.10
CA SER A 22 -7.84 -9.41 0.68
C SER A 22 -7.99 -8.79 2.07
N VAL A 23 -9.02 -7.99 2.24
CA VAL A 23 -9.33 -7.26 3.47
C VAL A 23 -10.45 -7.98 4.20
N ALA A 24 -10.19 -8.32 5.47
CA ALA A 24 -11.19 -8.91 6.35
C ALA A 24 -11.87 -7.85 7.19
N GLY A 25 -13.15 -8.04 7.44
CA GLY A 25 -13.85 -7.35 8.50
C GLY A 25 -14.93 -8.22 9.14
N PRO A 26 -15.69 -7.68 10.10
CA PRO A 26 -16.69 -8.43 10.85
C PRO A 26 -17.77 -9.10 10.00
N ARG A 27 -18.04 -8.57 8.80
CA ARG A 27 -19.11 -9.06 7.92
C ARG A 27 -18.61 -10.05 6.87
N THR A 28 -17.50 -9.74 6.20
CA THR A 28 -17.03 -10.49 5.04
C THR A 28 -15.58 -10.16 4.69
N TRP A 29 -15.10 -10.75 3.59
CA TRP A 29 -13.85 -10.43 2.93
C TRP A 29 -14.11 -9.68 1.63
N ARG A 30 -13.22 -8.75 1.28
CA ARG A 30 -13.19 -8.10 -0.04
C ARG A 30 -11.78 -8.17 -0.61
N SER A 31 -11.66 -8.50 -1.88
CA SER A 31 -10.38 -8.45 -2.61
C SER A 31 -10.35 -7.22 -3.50
N LEU A 32 -9.24 -6.51 -3.50
CA LEU A 32 -9.04 -5.29 -4.27
C LEU A 32 -7.62 -5.19 -4.80
N LYS A 33 -7.47 -4.47 -5.91
CA LYS A 33 -6.18 -4.19 -6.54
C LYS A 33 -5.60 -2.90 -5.96
N LEU A 34 -4.44 -3.00 -5.32
CA LEU A 34 -3.74 -1.91 -4.68
C LEU A 34 -2.45 -1.56 -5.42
N ALA A 35 -2.07 -0.29 -5.45
CA ALA A 35 -0.69 0.09 -5.75
C ALA A 35 0.20 -0.12 -4.53
N VAL A 36 1.42 -0.63 -4.74
CA VAL A 36 2.47 -0.62 -3.72
C VAL A 36 3.01 0.79 -3.62
N ASP A 37 2.85 1.43 -2.46
CA ASP A 37 3.19 2.85 -2.29
C ASP A 37 4.09 3.06 -1.08
N THR A 38 5.39 3.26 -1.35
CA THR A 38 6.39 3.56 -0.31
C THR A 38 6.32 5.00 0.19
N GLY A 39 5.55 5.87 -0.48
CA GLY A 39 5.27 7.23 -0.04
C GLY A 39 4.08 7.34 0.90
N ALA A 40 3.28 6.27 1.03
CA ALA A 40 2.14 6.22 1.95
C ALA A 40 2.54 5.59 3.30
N THR A 41 2.42 6.35 4.39
CA THR A 41 2.63 5.80 5.75
C THR A 41 1.62 4.72 6.10
N TYR A 42 0.35 4.92 5.74
CA TYR A 42 -0.76 4.01 6.01
C TYR A 42 -1.33 3.45 4.71
N THR A 43 -1.81 2.21 4.77
CA THR A 43 -2.60 1.59 3.71
C THR A 43 -3.92 2.34 3.57
N MET A 44 -4.29 2.66 2.32
CA MET A 44 -5.49 3.44 2.01
C MET A 44 -6.52 2.56 1.31
N LEU A 45 -7.72 2.51 1.89
CA LEU A 45 -8.82 1.68 1.41
C LEU A 45 -10.06 2.54 1.11
N PRO A 46 -10.81 2.24 0.05
CA PRO A 46 -12.08 2.91 -0.24
C PRO A 46 -13.09 2.77 0.92
N PRO A 47 -13.80 3.85 1.30
CA PRO A 47 -14.80 3.79 2.37
C PRO A 47 -15.93 2.77 2.16
N ASP A 48 -16.36 2.53 0.93
CA ASP A 48 -17.37 1.51 0.59
C ASP A 48 -16.86 0.09 0.82
N ILE A 49 -15.61 -0.21 0.44
CA ILE A 49 -14.99 -1.51 0.74
C ILE A 49 -14.92 -1.72 2.26
N LEU A 50 -14.58 -0.69 3.02
CA LEU A 50 -14.58 -0.74 4.48
C LEU A 50 -16.00 -1.00 5.05
N MET A 51 -17.02 -0.32 4.52
CA MET A 51 -18.42 -0.56 4.88
C MET A 51 -18.89 -1.98 4.55
N ASP A 52 -18.52 -2.48 3.37
CA ASP A 52 -18.85 -3.82 2.92
C ASP A 52 -18.30 -4.89 3.87
N VAL A 53 -17.05 -4.75 4.32
CA VAL A 53 -16.45 -5.70 5.27
C VAL A 53 -16.91 -5.48 6.72
N GLY A 54 -17.63 -4.38 7.02
CA GLY A 54 -18.30 -4.15 8.30
C GLY A 54 -17.70 -3.06 9.18
N TYR A 55 -16.83 -2.19 8.65
CA TYR A 55 -16.32 -1.00 9.32
C TYR A 55 -17.07 0.26 8.88
N TYR A 56 -17.20 1.24 9.77
CA TYR A 56 -17.97 2.45 9.48
C TYR A 56 -17.08 3.69 9.64
N PRO A 57 -16.44 4.20 8.55
CA PRO A 57 -15.54 5.35 8.62
C PRO A 57 -16.13 6.60 9.27
N ALA A 58 -17.43 6.84 9.11
CA ALA A 58 -18.14 7.96 9.75
C ALA A 58 -18.16 7.87 11.29
N ARG A 59 -17.83 6.72 11.88
CA ARG A 59 -17.73 6.49 13.34
C ARG A 59 -16.28 6.47 13.82
N ALA A 60 -15.31 6.82 12.98
CA ALA A 60 -13.91 6.84 13.37
C ALA A 60 -13.67 7.83 14.53
N ALA A 61 -12.88 7.41 15.52
CA ALA A 61 -12.46 8.25 16.62
C ALA A 61 -11.24 9.12 16.25
N THR A 62 -10.57 8.81 15.14
CA THR A 62 -9.33 9.47 14.71
C THR A 62 -9.40 9.83 13.24
N TYR A 63 -8.89 11.01 12.91
CA TYR A 63 -8.75 11.53 11.56
C TYR A 63 -7.31 11.98 11.35
N LEU A 64 -6.81 11.82 10.13
CA LEU A 64 -5.49 12.28 9.73
C LEU A 64 -5.59 13.36 8.68
N GLU A 65 -4.69 14.33 8.77
CA GLU A 65 -4.40 15.26 7.69
C GLU A 65 -3.39 14.60 6.75
N LEU A 66 -3.79 14.41 5.50
CA LEU A 66 -3.02 13.74 4.45
C LEU A 66 -2.60 14.75 3.41
N SER A 67 -1.31 14.78 3.10
CA SER A 67 -0.81 15.50 1.92
C SER A 67 -0.98 14.60 0.70
N THR A 68 -1.86 15.00 -0.22
CA THR A 68 -2.09 14.33 -1.50
C THR A 68 -1.56 15.20 -2.65
N ALA A 69 -1.45 14.63 -3.86
CA ALA A 69 -1.04 15.40 -5.04
C ALA A 69 -1.96 16.60 -5.33
N SER A 70 -3.22 16.53 -4.93
CA SER A 70 -4.23 17.58 -5.08
C SER A 70 -4.33 18.54 -3.89
N GLY A 71 -3.50 18.36 -2.86
CA GLY A 71 -3.51 19.16 -1.64
C GLY A 71 -3.85 18.36 -0.39
N ILE A 72 -4.21 19.08 0.66
CA ILE A 72 -4.47 18.49 1.98
C ILE A 72 -5.88 17.90 2.05
N VAL A 73 -5.99 16.67 2.53
CA VAL A 73 -7.26 15.95 2.76
C VAL A 73 -7.33 15.49 4.22
N ILE A 74 -8.47 15.69 4.87
CA ILE A 74 -8.74 15.10 6.19
C ILE A 74 -9.53 13.80 6.00
N ALA A 75 -8.99 12.67 6.46
CA ALA A 75 -9.60 11.36 6.26
C ALA A 75 -9.66 10.52 7.56
N PRO A 76 -10.69 9.67 7.73
CA PRO A 76 -10.79 8.76 8.86
C PRO A 76 -9.64 7.74 8.90
N LEU A 77 -9.15 7.45 10.10
CA LEU A 77 -8.20 6.36 10.37
C LEU A 77 -8.93 5.27 11.18
N LEU A 78 -8.92 4.04 10.66
CA LEU A 78 -9.58 2.90 11.30
C LEU A 78 -8.58 1.79 11.56
N GLU A 79 -8.70 1.10 12.69
CA GLU A 79 -8.05 -0.19 12.89
C GLU A 79 -8.95 -1.30 12.35
N ILE A 80 -8.42 -2.14 11.47
CA ILE A 80 -9.14 -3.26 10.87
C ILE A 80 -8.49 -4.60 11.21
N GLY A 81 -9.28 -5.67 11.11
CA GLY A 81 -8.94 -6.98 11.67
C GLY A 81 -7.77 -7.64 10.96
N GLU A 82 -7.77 -7.65 9.62
CA GLU A 82 -6.73 -8.32 8.84
C GLU A 82 -6.66 -7.84 7.39
N ILE A 83 -5.44 -7.71 6.87
CA ILE A 83 -5.16 -7.61 5.43
C ILE A 83 -4.24 -8.77 5.05
N LYS A 84 -4.56 -9.43 3.93
CA LYS A 84 -3.72 -10.46 3.30
C LYS A 84 -3.24 -10.01 1.93
N SER A 85 -1.94 -9.95 1.73
CA SER A 85 -1.32 -9.68 0.42
C SER A 85 0.13 -10.15 0.44
N LEU A 86 0.75 -10.36 -0.72
CA LEU A 86 2.18 -10.73 -0.83
C LEU A 86 2.58 -11.97 -0.01
N GLY A 87 1.64 -12.91 0.19
CA GLY A 87 1.85 -14.11 1.03
C GLY A 87 1.86 -13.83 2.54
N LEU A 88 1.56 -12.60 2.96
CA LEU A 88 1.48 -12.18 4.36
C LEU A 88 0.05 -12.01 4.82
N SER A 89 -0.11 -12.11 6.14
CA SER A 89 -1.30 -11.70 6.89
C SER A 89 -0.85 -10.70 7.95
N VAL A 90 -1.39 -9.49 7.90
CA VAL A 90 -1.14 -8.43 8.89
C VAL A 90 -2.45 -8.13 9.59
N LYS A 91 -2.48 -8.26 10.91
CA LYS A 91 -3.68 -8.09 11.75
C LYS A 91 -3.66 -6.77 12.52
N ASN A 92 -4.84 -6.27 12.90
CA ASN A 92 -5.00 -5.04 13.68
C ASN A 92 -4.25 -3.85 13.04
N ILE A 93 -4.38 -3.73 11.72
CA ILE A 93 -3.67 -2.71 10.93
C ILE A 93 -4.51 -1.45 10.82
N LYS A 94 -3.85 -0.28 10.91
CA LYS A 94 -4.50 1.01 10.77
C LYS A 94 -4.56 1.40 9.30
N VAL A 95 -5.75 1.67 8.79
CA VAL A 95 -6.00 2.06 7.40
C VAL A 95 -6.69 3.40 7.31
N VAL A 96 -6.32 4.16 6.29
CA VAL A 96 -6.98 5.41 5.93
C VAL A 96 -8.19 5.09 5.06
N ALA A 97 -9.36 5.65 5.41
CA ALA A 97 -10.57 5.56 4.60
C ALA A 97 -10.66 6.73 3.61
N HIS A 98 -10.07 6.57 2.43
CA HIS A 98 -10.11 7.59 1.37
C HIS A 98 -10.07 6.95 -0.02
N ARG A 99 -10.38 7.72 -1.07
CA ARG A 99 -10.44 7.23 -2.45
C ARG A 99 -9.35 7.88 -3.30
N LEU A 100 -8.79 7.09 -4.19
CA LEU A 100 -8.07 7.62 -5.33
C LEU A 100 -9.04 8.28 -6.31
N PRO A 101 -8.56 9.17 -7.20
CA PRO A 101 -9.38 9.69 -8.29
C PRO A 101 -10.03 8.58 -9.12
N PRO A 102 -11.24 8.77 -9.68
CA PRO A 102 -11.98 7.73 -10.41
C PRO A 102 -11.23 7.11 -11.58
N GLU A 103 -10.33 7.86 -12.21
CA GLU A 103 -9.47 7.43 -13.33
C GLU A 103 -8.29 6.55 -12.90
N SER A 104 -8.10 6.32 -11.60
CA SER A 104 -7.04 5.47 -11.08
C SER A 104 -7.19 4.01 -11.55
N PRO A 105 -6.11 3.35 -12.02
CA PRO A 105 -6.14 1.94 -12.43
C PRO A 105 -6.13 0.94 -11.26
N VAL A 106 -6.12 1.45 -10.03
CA VAL A 106 -6.13 0.72 -8.76
C VAL A 106 -7.15 1.33 -7.81
N GLU A 107 -7.59 0.55 -6.84
CA GLU A 107 -8.64 0.93 -5.90
C GLU A 107 -8.10 1.63 -4.65
N GLY A 108 -6.82 1.44 -4.33
CA GLY A 108 -6.19 2.03 -3.16
C GLY A 108 -4.68 1.85 -3.14
N LEU A 109 -4.09 2.06 -1.97
CA LEU A 109 -2.65 2.01 -1.73
C LEU A 109 -2.31 0.99 -0.65
N LEU A 110 -1.30 0.16 -0.88
CA LEU A 110 -0.66 -0.68 0.14
C LEU A 110 0.56 0.08 0.66
N GLY A 111 0.45 0.60 1.88
CA GLY A 111 1.42 1.53 2.47
C GLY A 111 2.52 0.86 3.29
N LEU A 112 3.39 1.68 3.86
CA LEU A 112 4.53 1.25 4.67
C LEU A 112 4.11 0.46 5.90
N ASP A 113 2.98 0.79 6.52
CA ASP A 113 2.37 0.03 7.62
C ASP A 113 2.22 -1.48 7.33
N PHE A 114 2.01 -1.86 6.07
CA PHE A 114 2.03 -3.24 5.63
C PHE A 114 3.42 -3.66 5.11
N LEU A 115 4.03 -2.84 4.25
CA LEU A 115 5.24 -3.21 3.51
C LEU A 115 6.45 -3.49 4.43
N VAL A 116 6.53 -2.85 5.60
CA VAL A 116 7.61 -3.12 6.57
C VAL A 116 7.60 -4.56 7.09
N HIS A 117 6.50 -5.30 6.92
CA HIS A 117 6.41 -6.73 7.26
C HIS A 117 6.86 -7.65 6.12
N PHE A 118 7.10 -7.12 4.92
CA PHE A 118 7.47 -7.89 3.73
C PHE A 118 8.99 -8.05 3.61
N GLY A 119 9.45 -9.30 3.74
CA GLY A 119 10.89 -9.65 3.71
C GLY A 119 11.66 -9.00 2.55
N PRO A 120 11.22 -9.15 1.29
CA PRO A 120 11.90 -8.50 0.17
C PRO A 120 11.95 -6.97 0.25
N PHE A 121 10.96 -6.31 0.86
CA PHE A 121 11.01 -4.88 1.10
C PHE A 121 12.04 -4.52 2.18
N GLN A 122 12.12 -5.31 3.26
CA GLN A 122 13.16 -5.15 4.28
C GLN A 122 14.57 -5.36 3.72
N ASP A 123 14.75 -6.34 2.83
CA ASP A 123 16.03 -6.60 2.15
C ASP A 123 16.44 -5.45 1.24
N PHE A 124 15.47 -4.91 0.49
CA PHE A 124 15.68 -3.70 -0.32
C PHE A 124 16.09 -2.51 0.55
N HIS A 125 15.37 -2.27 1.67
CA HIS A 125 15.70 -1.18 2.60
C HIS A 125 17.10 -1.33 3.21
N ARG A 126 17.50 -2.53 3.63
CA ARG A 126 18.87 -2.82 4.10
C ARG A 126 19.92 -2.57 3.02
N SER A 127 19.61 -2.92 1.78
CA SER A 127 20.51 -2.68 0.66
C SER A 127 20.73 -1.18 0.44
N LEU A 128 19.67 -0.36 0.48
CA LEU A 128 19.79 1.10 0.38
C LEU A 128 20.68 1.70 1.47
N GLN A 129 20.52 1.26 2.72
CA GLN A 129 21.37 1.72 3.83
C GLN A 129 22.85 1.37 3.62
N SER A 130 23.11 0.17 3.12
CA SER A 130 24.47 -0.32 2.85
C SER A 130 25.13 0.44 1.69
N TYR A 131 24.36 0.80 0.66
CA TYR A 131 24.83 1.67 -0.43
C TYR A 131 25.21 3.07 0.08
N SER A 132 24.39 3.66 0.95
CA SER A 132 24.64 5.00 1.49
C SER A 132 25.78 5.04 2.51
N ALA A 133 26.11 3.92 3.16
CA ALA A 133 27.21 3.84 4.14
C ALA A 133 28.58 3.53 3.51
N GLY A 134 28.59 3.10 2.23
CA GLY A 134 29.81 2.78 1.48
C GLY A 134 30.32 3.92 0.58
N HIS A 135 29.77 5.13 0.73
CA HIS A 135 30.19 6.39 0.09
C HIS A 135 30.32 7.46 1.18
#